data_AF-A0A2Z5AID2-F1
#
_entry.id   AF-A0A2Z5AID2-F1
#
_cell.length_a   1.000
_cell.length_b   1.000
_cell.length_c   1.000
_cell.angle_alpha   90.00
_cell.angle_beta   90.00
_cell.angle_gamma   90.00
#
_symmetry.space_group_name_H-M   'P 1'
#
loop_
_entity.id
_entity.type
_entity.pdbx_description
1 polymer ?
#
loop_
_entity_poly.entity_id
_entity_poly.type
_entity_poly.pdbx_seq_one_letter_code
_entity_poly.pdbx_strand_id
1 'polypeptide(L)'
;MFDLVRHELADAHNNAIRDLGVLSEDLMAAGVRINEESRRRADAEAARLEEEKKRIQAEKEKQEVLTTNSKEVALRFEKENQLLDSHQLNLALSERLDKFVFICFYVLFPSIVSLLIFLLLYLGGLALPSALGGVLKWVSVAGLVILPFAISSILFAKKKMQSTSLLSWFPAKIMLGVGRRIISVGIVTLGAIFSGGIYDFAKHLLGFGES
;
A
#
# COMPACT_ATOMS: atom_id res chain seq x y z
N MET A 1 109.87 10.18 58.81
CA MET A 1 109.37 10.73 57.54
C MET A 1 108.71 9.64 56.69
N PHE A 2 109.37 8.49 56.47
CA PHE A 2 108.80 7.36 55.72
C PHE A 2 107.51 6.78 56.34
N ASP A 3 107.44 6.64 57.67
CA ASP A 3 106.23 6.11 58.34
C ASP A 3 105.02 7.05 58.25
N LEU A 4 105.25 8.37 58.22
CA LEU A 4 104.18 9.37 58.08
C LEU A 4 103.56 9.30 56.68
N VAL A 5 104.42 9.26 55.64
CA VAL A 5 103.99 9.09 54.24
C VAL A 5 103.26 7.77 54.04
N ARG A 6 103.69 6.70 54.71
CA ARG A 6 103.04 5.39 54.64
C ARG A 6 101.65 5.41 55.27
N HIS A 7 101.47 6.15 56.38
CA HIS A 7 100.18 6.29 57.03
C HIS A 7 99.20 7.12 56.19
N GLU A 8 99.66 8.25 55.65
CA GLU A 8 98.86 9.10 54.75
C GLU A 8 98.46 8.35 53.48
N LEU A 9 99.35 7.52 52.92
CA LEU A 9 99.04 6.71 51.74
C LEU A 9 97.99 5.61 52.05
N ALA A 10 98.05 5.00 53.24
CA ALA A 10 97.08 4.01 53.68
C ALA A 10 95.70 4.62 53.93
N ASP A 11 95.64 5.81 54.53
CA ASP A 11 94.39 6.54 54.75
C ASP A 11 93.78 7.03 53.43
N ALA A 12 94.60 7.53 52.51
CA ALA A 12 94.15 7.89 51.16
C ALA A 12 93.60 6.67 50.39
N HIS A 13 94.25 5.51 50.51
CA HIS A 13 93.79 4.27 49.89
C HIS A 13 92.48 3.75 50.50
N ASN A 14 92.33 3.79 51.82
CA ASN A 14 91.09 3.40 52.50
C ASN A 14 89.94 4.34 52.17
N ASN A 15 90.18 5.65 52.08
CA ASN A 15 89.17 6.61 51.65
C ASN A 15 88.75 6.37 50.19
N ALA A 16 89.71 6.11 49.29
CA ALA A 16 89.41 5.79 47.90
C ALA A 16 88.59 4.49 47.77
N ILE A 17 88.88 3.45 48.56
CA ILE A 17 88.09 2.21 48.59
C ILE A 17 86.68 2.49 49.11
N ARG A 18 86.54 3.31 50.17
CA ARG A 18 85.24 3.66 50.73
C ARG A 18 84.40 4.44 49.72
N ASP A 19 85.00 5.41 49.04
CA ASP A 19 84.32 6.20 48.01
C ASP A 19 83.91 5.33 46.82
N LEU A 20 84.75 4.37 46.41
CA LEU A 20 84.38 3.37 45.39
C LEU A 20 83.23 2.47 45.83
N GLY A 21 83.19 2.09 47.11
CA GLY A 21 82.10 1.32 47.69
C GLY A 21 80.76 2.07 47.63
N VAL A 22 80.76 3.33 48.05
CA VAL A 22 79.58 4.21 47.99
C VAL A 22 79.14 4.44 46.54
N LEU A 23 80.10 4.71 45.63
CA LEU A 23 79.78 4.94 44.22
C LEU A 23 79.18 3.70 43.55
N SER A 24 79.67 2.51 43.89
CA SER A 24 79.14 1.23 43.42
C SER A 24 77.71 1.00 43.91
N GLU A 25 77.43 1.33 45.17
CA GLU A 25 76.11 1.19 45.79
C GLU A 25 75.09 2.15 45.15
N ASP A 26 75.49 3.40 44.92
CA ASP A 26 74.70 4.41 44.20
C ASP A 26 74.44 4.01 42.74
N LEU A 27 75.42 3.41 42.05
CA LEU A 27 75.25 2.92 40.68
C LEU A 27 74.26 1.75 40.61
N MET A 28 74.33 0.82 41.57
CA MET A 28 73.34 -0.26 41.66
C MET A 28 71.94 0.29 41.95
N ALA A 29 71.82 1.24 42.90
CA ALA A 29 70.54 1.87 43.22
C ALA A 29 69.95 2.64 42.03
N ALA A 30 70.78 3.35 41.27
CA ALA A 30 70.38 4.03 40.03
C ALA A 30 69.93 3.03 38.96
N GLY A 31 70.65 1.92 38.80
CA GLY A 31 70.28 0.84 37.86
C GLY A 31 68.92 0.20 38.19
N VAL A 32 68.64 -0.05 39.47
CA VAL A 32 67.34 -0.56 39.93
C VAL A 32 66.22 0.43 39.62
N ARG A 33 66.43 1.72 39.89
CA ARG A 33 65.42 2.77 39.60
C ARG A 33 65.13 2.91 38.10
N ILE A 34 66.16 2.88 37.25
CA ILE A 34 65.99 2.95 35.79
C ILE A 34 65.21 1.74 35.29
N ASN A 35 65.50 0.55 35.79
CA ASN A 35 64.81 -0.67 35.39
C ASN A 35 63.34 -0.66 35.84
N GLU A 36 63.07 -0.17 37.04
CA GLU A 36 61.70 -0.02 37.56
C GLU A 36 60.91 1.05 36.81
N GLU A 37 61.54 2.17 36.46
CA GLU A 37 60.90 3.21 35.65
C GLU A 37 60.65 2.74 34.21
N SER A 38 61.58 2.00 33.62
CA SER A 38 61.40 1.36 32.30
C SER A 38 60.22 0.40 32.32
N ARG A 39 60.10 -0.43 33.36
CA ARG A 39 58.98 -1.36 33.52
C ARG A 39 57.65 -0.62 33.68
N ARG A 40 57.59 0.43 34.51
CA ARG A 40 56.39 1.25 34.67
C ARG A 40 55.98 1.96 33.38
N ARG A 41 56.93 2.41 32.56
CA ARG A 41 56.65 3.00 31.25
C ARG A 41 56.10 1.96 30.27
N ALA A 42 56.68 0.77 30.23
CA ALA A 42 56.18 -0.33 29.40
C ALA A 42 54.76 -0.75 29.80
N ASP A 43 54.48 -0.85 31.09
CA ASP A 43 53.13 -1.17 31.61
C ASP A 43 52.12 -0.07 31.27
N ALA A 44 52.53 1.21 31.37
CA ALA A 44 51.67 2.34 31.00
C ALA A 44 51.40 2.42 29.50
N GLU A 45 52.38 2.12 28.65
CA GLU A 45 52.19 2.05 27.19
C GLU A 45 51.29 0.88 26.80
N ALA A 46 51.46 -0.28 27.44
CA ALA A 46 50.58 -1.43 27.23
C ALA A 46 49.13 -1.12 27.61
N ALA A 47 48.90 -0.44 28.74
CA ALA A 47 47.58 -0.01 29.17
C ALA A 47 46.93 0.98 28.19
N ARG A 48 47.72 1.95 27.67
CA ARG A 48 47.24 2.89 26.65
C ARG A 48 46.85 2.20 25.35
N LEU A 49 47.66 1.26 24.88
CA LEU A 49 47.37 0.48 23.67
C LEU A 49 46.11 -0.38 23.84
N GLU A 50 45.87 -0.93 25.03
CA GLU A 50 44.66 -1.70 25.31
C GLU A 50 43.41 -0.80 25.33
N GLU A 51 43.51 0.39 25.91
CA GLU A 51 42.42 1.36 25.93
C GLU A 51 42.10 1.89 24.53
N GLU A 52 43.12 2.15 23.71
CA GLU A 52 42.96 2.56 22.31
C GLU A 52 42.30 1.46 21.47
N LYS A 53 42.69 0.19 21.67
CA LYS A 53 42.02 -0.95 21.02
C LYS A 53 40.55 -1.04 21.41
N LYS A 54 40.22 -0.87 22.70
CA LYS A 54 38.83 -0.85 23.18
C LYS A 54 38.02 0.29 22.56
N ARG A 55 38.61 1.48 22.42
CA ARG A 55 37.96 2.62 21.75
C ARG A 55 37.67 2.34 20.28
N ILE A 56 38.66 1.85 19.53
CA ILE A 56 38.49 1.52 18.10
C ILE A 56 37.42 0.44 17.93
N GLN A 57 37.38 -0.56 18.81
CA GLN A 57 36.36 -1.61 18.74
C GLN A 57 34.95 -1.09 19.05
N ALA A 58 34.81 -0.23 20.06
CA ALA A 58 33.54 0.42 20.38
C ALA A 58 33.05 1.36 19.25
N GLU A 59 33.95 2.04 18.54
CA GLU A 59 33.59 2.85 17.36
C GLU A 59 33.12 1.98 16.20
N LYS A 60 33.79 0.85 15.94
CA LYS A 60 33.35 -0.11 14.91
C LYS A 60 31.97 -0.68 15.20
N GLU A 61 31.71 -1.10 16.44
CA GLU A 61 30.39 -1.60 16.85
C GLU A 61 29.31 -0.54 16.68
N LYS A 62 29.57 0.71 17.08
CA LYS A 62 28.62 1.82 16.86
C LYS A 62 28.36 2.05 15.38
N GLN A 63 29.39 2.00 14.54
CA GLN A 63 29.25 2.20 13.11
C GLN A 63 28.46 1.04 12.47
N GLU A 64 28.69 -0.20 12.90
CA GLU A 64 27.96 -1.38 12.43
C GLU A 64 26.48 -1.29 12.80
N VAL A 65 26.15 -0.91 14.04
CA VAL A 65 24.75 -0.67 14.47
C VAL A 65 24.09 0.44 13.65
N LEU A 66 24.78 1.55 13.39
CA LEU A 66 24.24 2.64 12.57
C LEU A 66 23.98 2.20 11.12
N THR A 67 24.89 1.43 10.53
CA THR A 67 24.70 0.90 9.16
C THR A 67 23.62 -0.16 9.07
N THR A 68 23.41 -0.93 10.14
CA THR A 68 22.37 -1.97 10.19
C THR A 68 21.01 -1.31 10.35
N ASN A 69 20.89 -0.33 11.25
CA ASN A 69 19.68 0.46 11.41
C ASN A 69 19.33 1.23 10.14
N SER A 70 20.30 1.83 9.44
CA SER A 70 20.01 2.56 8.20
C SER A 70 19.53 1.63 7.08
N LYS A 71 20.09 0.43 6.95
CA LYS A 71 19.61 -0.59 6.01
C LYS A 71 18.21 -1.07 6.36
N GLU A 72 17.92 -1.31 7.64
CA GLU A 72 16.57 -1.69 8.07
C GLU A 72 15.53 -0.61 7.78
N VAL A 73 15.86 0.67 8.03
CA VAL A 73 14.98 1.80 7.72
C VAL A 73 14.75 1.89 6.21
N ALA A 74 15.80 1.74 5.40
CA ALA A 74 15.68 1.72 3.94
C ALA A 74 14.78 0.57 3.45
N LEU A 75 14.96 -0.64 3.99
CA LEU A 75 14.13 -1.80 3.67
C LEU A 75 12.67 -1.63 4.10
N ARG A 76 12.41 -1.00 5.24
CA ARG A 76 11.05 -0.68 5.69
C ARG A 76 10.38 0.32 4.75
N PHE A 77 11.11 1.37 4.38
CA PHE A 77 10.60 2.39 3.45
C PHE A 77 10.32 1.81 2.06
N GLU A 78 11.21 0.94 1.56
CA GLU A 78 11.00 0.24 0.29
C GLU A 78 9.78 -0.68 0.35
N LYS A 79 9.62 -1.46 1.42
CA LYS A 79 8.42 -2.30 1.61
C LYS A 79 7.14 -1.47 1.72
N GLU A 80 7.17 -0.34 2.43
CA GLU A 80 6.02 0.55 2.56
C GLU A 80 5.62 1.16 1.21
N ASN A 81 6.60 1.58 0.40
CA ASN A 81 6.36 2.05 -0.96
C ASN A 81 5.81 0.94 -1.85
N GLN A 82 6.35 -0.28 -1.79
CA GLN A 82 5.82 -1.42 -2.54
C GLN A 82 4.37 -1.74 -2.14
N LEU A 83 4.03 -1.64 -0.86
CA LEU A 83 2.66 -1.82 -0.38
C LEU A 83 1.74 -0.71 -0.88
N LEU A 84 2.17 0.55 -0.83
CA LEU A 84 1.42 1.69 -1.37
C LEU A 84 1.17 1.53 -2.88
N ASP A 85 2.20 1.19 -3.65
CA ASP A 85 2.10 0.94 -5.09
C ASP A 85 1.16 -0.23 -5.38
N SER A 86 1.27 -1.32 -4.62
CA SER A 86 0.36 -2.46 -4.77
C SER A 86 -1.09 -2.09 -4.44
N HIS A 87 -1.31 -1.24 -3.43
CA HIS A 87 -2.64 -0.81 -3.04
C HIS A 87 -3.26 0.12 -4.07
N GLN A 88 -2.49 1.07 -4.61
CA GLN A 88 -2.91 1.93 -5.71
C GLN A 88 -3.22 1.12 -6.97
N LEU A 89 -2.38 0.14 -7.30
CA LEU A 89 -2.59 -0.74 -8.44
C LEU A 89 -3.85 -1.59 -8.27
N ASN A 90 -4.09 -2.13 -7.08
CA ASN A 90 -5.31 -2.90 -6.76
C ASN A 90 -6.58 -2.03 -6.84
N LEU A 91 -6.52 -0.78 -6.34
CA LEU A 91 -7.62 0.17 -6.48
C LEU A 91 -7.91 0.47 -7.95
N ALA A 92 -6.87 0.77 -8.74
CA ALA A 92 -7.01 1.00 -10.18
C ALA A 92 -7.55 -0.24 -10.93
N LEU A 93 -7.12 -1.44 -10.55
CA LEU A 93 -7.59 -2.70 -11.14
C LEU A 93 -9.07 -2.94 -10.80
N SER A 94 -9.45 -2.71 -9.54
CA SER A 94 -10.84 -2.86 -9.08
C SER A 94 -11.78 -1.90 -9.81
N GLU A 95 -11.37 -0.66 -10.03
CA GLU A 95 -12.13 0.33 -10.80
C GLU A 95 -12.32 -0.10 -12.27
N ARG A 96 -11.27 -0.65 -12.89
CA ARG A 96 -11.37 -1.16 -14.27
C ARG A 96 -12.28 -2.38 -14.36
N LEU A 97 -12.22 -3.26 -13.37
CA LEU A 97 -13.04 -4.47 -13.32
C LEU A 97 -14.53 -4.13 -13.11
N ASP A 98 -14.83 -3.14 -12.26
CA ASP A 98 -16.18 -2.60 -12.09
C ASP A 98 -16.75 -2.03 -13.39
N LYS A 99 -15.96 -1.25 -14.13
CA LYS A 99 -16.34 -0.71 -15.45
C LYS A 99 -16.55 -1.83 -16.48
N PHE A 100 -15.72 -2.86 -16.47
CA PHE A 100 -15.86 -4.01 -17.36
C PHE A 100 -17.14 -4.81 -17.07
N VAL A 101 -17.38 -5.14 -15.80
CA VAL A 101 -18.62 -5.81 -15.36
C VAL A 101 -19.84 -4.96 -15.72
N PHE A 102 -19.73 -3.63 -15.62
CA PHE A 102 -20.78 -2.73 -16.08
C PHE A 102 -21.12 -2.94 -17.56
N ILE A 103 -20.12 -2.85 -18.44
CA ILE A 103 -20.31 -3.01 -19.88
C ILE A 103 -20.89 -4.40 -20.21
N CYS A 104 -20.34 -5.46 -19.62
CA CYS A 104 -20.77 -6.82 -19.90
C CYS A 104 -22.22 -7.09 -19.48
N PHE A 105 -22.57 -6.81 -18.23
CA PHE A 105 -23.88 -7.20 -17.68
C PHE A 105 -24.97 -6.19 -17.93
N TYR A 106 -24.64 -4.90 -18.01
CA TYR A 106 -25.66 -3.85 -18.08
C TYR A 106 -25.82 -3.26 -19.48
N VAL A 107 -24.83 -3.43 -20.37
CA VAL A 107 -24.93 -2.95 -21.76
C VAL A 107 -25.02 -4.13 -22.73
N LEU A 108 -24.01 -5.00 -22.75
CA LEU A 108 -23.92 -6.12 -23.71
C LEU A 108 -25.01 -7.16 -23.49
N PHE A 109 -25.18 -7.65 -22.26
CA PHE A 109 -26.18 -8.69 -21.97
C PHE A 109 -27.61 -8.28 -22.37
N PRO A 110 -28.18 -7.14 -21.94
CA PRO A 110 -29.51 -6.74 -22.39
C PRO A 110 -29.57 -6.43 -23.88
N SER A 111 -28.48 -5.97 -24.51
CA SER A 111 -28.44 -5.75 -25.96
C SER A 111 -28.55 -7.07 -26.72
N ILE A 112 -27.79 -8.10 -26.31
CA ILE A 112 -27.83 -9.43 -26.91
C ILE A 112 -29.22 -10.04 -26.70
N VAL A 113 -29.78 -9.99 -25.49
CA VAL A 113 -31.14 -10.50 -25.21
C VAL A 113 -32.18 -9.79 -26.06
N SER A 114 -32.09 -8.48 -26.20
CA SER A 114 -33.03 -7.68 -27.00
C SER A 114 -32.91 -7.99 -28.50
N LEU A 115 -31.69 -8.17 -29.01
CA LEU A 115 -31.45 -8.62 -30.39
C LEU A 115 -31.99 -10.03 -30.62
N LEU A 116 -31.81 -10.94 -29.65
CA LEU A 116 -32.31 -12.32 -29.73
C LEU A 116 -33.84 -12.35 -29.73
N ILE A 117 -34.48 -11.57 -28.86
CA ILE A 117 -35.93 -11.38 -28.84
C ILE A 117 -36.41 -10.82 -30.18
N PHE A 118 -35.78 -9.75 -30.67
CA PHE A 118 -36.14 -9.16 -31.96
C PHE A 118 -35.99 -10.15 -33.11
N LEU A 119 -34.88 -10.90 -33.13
CA LEU A 119 -34.57 -11.90 -34.15
C LEU A 119 -35.54 -13.09 -34.09
N LEU A 120 -35.92 -13.55 -32.90
CA LEU A 120 -36.96 -14.57 -32.71
C LEU A 120 -38.34 -14.08 -33.17
N LEU A 121 -38.68 -12.82 -32.90
CA LEU A 121 -39.95 -12.23 -33.36
C LEU A 121 -39.96 -12.02 -34.88
N TYR A 122 -38.81 -11.70 -35.47
CA TYR A 122 -38.64 -11.47 -36.90
C TYR A 122 -38.62 -12.78 -37.70
N LEU A 123 -37.78 -13.76 -37.33
CA LEU A 123 -37.71 -15.07 -38.00
C LEU A 123 -38.88 -15.99 -37.64
N GLY A 124 -39.39 -15.89 -36.42
CA GLY A 124 -40.54 -16.67 -35.96
C GLY A 124 -41.86 -16.25 -36.59
N GLY A 125 -41.87 -15.23 -37.46
CA GLY A 125 -43.01 -14.86 -38.29
C GLY A 125 -44.31 -14.72 -37.50
N LEU A 126 -44.39 -13.76 -36.57
CA LEU A 126 -45.65 -13.40 -35.90
C LEU A 126 -46.42 -14.59 -35.27
N ALA A 127 -45.88 -15.16 -34.19
CA ALA A 127 -46.69 -15.88 -33.20
C ALA A 127 -47.50 -14.92 -32.29
N LEU A 128 -47.69 -13.65 -32.69
CA LEU A 128 -48.62 -12.74 -32.05
C LEU A 128 -49.94 -12.81 -32.81
N PRO A 129 -51.07 -13.09 -32.12
CA PRO A 129 -52.34 -13.35 -32.77
C PRO A 129 -52.67 -12.23 -33.75
N SER A 130 -53.12 -12.63 -34.94
CA SER A 130 -53.55 -11.74 -36.03
C SER A 130 -54.60 -10.69 -35.61
N ALA A 131 -55.22 -10.88 -34.44
CA ALA A 131 -56.15 -9.97 -33.78
C ALA A 131 -55.55 -8.62 -33.34
N LEU A 132 -54.23 -8.53 -33.12
CA LEU A 132 -53.59 -7.25 -32.84
C LEU A 132 -53.34 -6.53 -34.18
N GLY A 133 -54.05 -5.42 -34.43
CA GLY A 133 -53.82 -4.57 -35.59
C GLY A 133 -52.34 -4.15 -35.72
N GLY A 134 -51.88 -3.86 -36.94
CA GLY A 134 -50.45 -3.68 -37.26
C GLY A 134 -49.69 -2.77 -36.27
N VAL A 135 -50.31 -1.68 -35.80
CA VAL A 135 -49.71 -0.76 -34.83
C VAL A 135 -49.51 -1.42 -33.44
N LEU A 136 -50.48 -2.16 -32.91
CA LEU A 136 -50.35 -2.81 -31.60
C LEU A 136 -49.27 -3.91 -31.59
N LYS A 137 -49.06 -4.59 -32.72
CA LYS A 137 -47.97 -5.57 -32.87
C LYS A 137 -46.61 -4.91 -32.70
N TRP A 138 -46.37 -3.80 -33.40
CA TRP A 138 -45.10 -3.08 -33.30
C TRP A 138 -44.88 -2.44 -31.93
N VAL A 139 -45.94 -1.96 -31.27
CA VAL A 139 -45.88 -1.46 -29.88
C VAL A 139 -45.50 -2.58 -28.91
N SER A 140 -46.09 -3.78 -29.07
CA SER A 140 -45.78 -4.94 -28.22
C SER A 140 -44.35 -5.44 -28.42
N VAL A 141 -43.87 -5.49 -29.67
CA VAL A 141 -42.49 -5.84 -30.01
C VAL A 141 -41.51 -4.81 -29.42
N ALA A 142 -41.79 -3.52 -29.56
CA ALA A 142 -40.98 -2.47 -28.96
C ALA A 142 -40.94 -2.58 -27.43
N GLY A 143 -42.08 -2.87 -26.79
CA GLY A 143 -42.16 -3.12 -25.35
C GLY A 143 -41.29 -4.30 -24.91
N LEU A 144 -41.35 -5.43 -25.62
CA LEU A 144 -40.57 -6.63 -25.31
C LEU A 144 -39.06 -6.42 -25.48
N VAL A 145 -38.66 -5.59 -26.46
CA VAL A 145 -37.26 -5.23 -26.74
C VAL A 145 -36.72 -4.22 -25.74
N ILE A 146 -37.54 -3.32 -25.21
CA ILE A 146 -37.12 -2.31 -24.22
C ILE A 146 -37.06 -2.91 -22.80
N LEU A 147 -37.82 -3.97 -22.53
CA LEU A 147 -37.92 -4.60 -21.20
C LEU A 147 -36.55 -5.04 -20.61
N PRO A 148 -35.64 -5.71 -21.35
CA PRO A 148 -34.33 -6.11 -20.83
C PRO A 148 -33.48 -4.90 -20.45
N PHE A 149 -33.58 -3.79 -21.19
CA PHE A 149 -32.89 -2.54 -20.87
C PHE A 149 -33.46 -1.87 -19.62
N ALA A 150 -34.78 -1.91 -19.43
CA ALA A 150 -35.43 -1.40 -18.22
C ALA A 150 -35.01 -2.20 -16.97
N ILE A 151 -35.04 -3.54 -17.05
CA ILE A 151 -34.61 -4.43 -15.96
C ILE A 151 -33.13 -4.22 -15.63
N SER A 152 -32.28 -4.18 -16.66
CA SER A 152 -30.86 -3.88 -16.51
C SER A 152 -30.63 -2.55 -15.80
N SER A 153 -31.37 -1.51 -16.16
CA SER A 153 -31.22 -0.19 -15.52
C SER A 153 -31.68 -0.17 -14.05
N ILE A 154 -32.73 -0.91 -13.70
CA ILE A 154 -33.17 -1.06 -12.29
C ILE A 154 -32.11 -1.81 -11.47
N LEU A 155 -31.58 -2.91 -12.00
CA LEU A 155 -30.52 -3.68 -11.36
C LEU A 155 -29.24 -2.85 -11.20
N PHE A 156 -28.93 -2.01 -12.20
CA PHE A 156 -27.79 -1.09 -12.13
C PHE A 156 -28.00 -0.02 -11.07
N ALA A 157 -29.19 0.58 -10.99
CA ALA A 157 -29.52 1.58 -9.98
C ALA A 157 -29.35 1.04 -8.54
N LYS A 158 -29.64 -0.24 -8.32
CA LYS A 158 -29.37 -0.92 -7.04
C LYS A 158 -27.86 -1.13 -6.80
N LYS A 159 -27.12 -1.64 -7.79
CA LYS A 159 -25.66 -1.88 -7.66
C LYS A 159 -24.87 -0.59 -7.46
N LYS A 160 -25.31 0.53 -8.05
CA LYS A 160 -24.66 1.84 -7.95
C LYS A 160 -24.52 2.35 -6.50
N MET A 161 -25.41 1.96 -5.58
CA MET A 161 -25.29 2.36 -4.17
C MET A 161 -24.02 1.81 -3.50
N GLN A 162 -23.33 0.84 -4.11
CA GLN A 162 -22.17 0.16 -3.54
C GLN A 162 -20.82 0.54 -4.15
N SER A 163 -20.77 1.19 -5.33
CA SER A 163 -19.50 1.53 -5.99
C SER A 163 -19.40 3.01 -6.36
N THR A 164 -18.45 3.70 -5.72
CA THR A 164 -18.12 5.12 -5.94
C THR A 164 -17.43 5.36 -7.28
N SER A 165 -16.75 4.36 -7.85
CA SER A 165 -16.04 4.49 -9.13
C SER A 165 -16.99 4.65 -10.33
N LEU A 166 -18.15 4.00 -10.28
CA LEU A 166 -19.19 4.06 -11.31
C LEU A 166 -20.03 5.36 -11.22
N LEU A 167 -19.98 6.07 -10.09
CA LEU A 167 -20.70 7.32 -9.86
C LEU A 167 -20.11 8.51 -10.63
N SER A 168 -18.78 8.55 -10.79
CA SER A 168 -18.08 9.61 -11.53
C SER A 168 -18.18 9.41 -13.04
N TRP A 169 -18.36 8.17 -13.50
CA TRP A 169 -18.28 7.80 -14.91
C TRP A 169 -19.50 8.25 -15.73
N PHE A 170 -19.25 8.98 -16.82
CA PHE A 170 -20.28 9.60 -17.66
C PHE A 170 -21.28 8.59 -18.29
N PRO A 171 -20.85 7.45 -18.87
CA PRO A 171 -21.77 6.45 -19.44
C PRO A 171 -22.76 5.89 -18.40
N ALA A 172 -22.30 5.64 -17.18
CA ALA A 172 -23.14 5.20 -16.07
C ALA A 172 -24.20 6.26 -15.70
N LYS A 173 -23.85 7.55 -15.73
CA LYS A 173 -24.82 8.65 -15.49
C LYS A 173 -25.92 8.69 -16.56
N ILE A 174 -25.56 8.52 -17.83
CA ILE A 174 -26.53 8.47 -18.94
C ILE A 174 -27.49 7.30 -18.76
N MET A 175 -26.96 6.10 -18.50
CA MET A 175 -27.78 4.90 -18.39
C MET A 175 -28.84 5.00 -17.28
N LEU A 176 -28.52 5.70 -16.19
CA LEU A 176 -29.47 5.97 -15.11
C LEU A 176 -30.50 7.03 -15.47
N GLY A 177 -30.08 8.09 -16.18
CA GLY A 177 -31.00 9.11 -16.67
C GLY A 177 -32.03 8.52 -17.63
N VAL A 178 -31.56 7.70 -18.57
CA VAL A 178 -32.40 6.96 -19.51
C VAL A 178 -33.29 5.96 -18.78
N GLY A 179 -32.71 5.17 -17.86
CA GLY A 179 -33.44 4.23 -17.02
C GLY A 179 -34.59 4.84 -16.23
N ARG A 180 -34.32 5.93 -15.51
CA ARG A 180 -35.33 6.67 -14.76
C ARG A 180 -36.45 7.18 -15.64
N ARG A 181 -36.12 7.68 -16.84
CA ARG A 181 -37.14 8.14 -17.81
C ARG A 181 -37.98 6.99 -18.35
N ILE A 182 -37.37 5.85 -18.70
CA ILE A 182 -38.10 4.67 -19.17
C ILE A 182 -39.05 4.16 -18.09
N ILE A 183 -38.58 4.06 -16.84
CA ILE A 183 -39.40 3.63 -15.70
C ILE A 183 -40.52 4.65 -15.43
N SER A 184 -40.23 5.96 -15.43
CA SER A 184 -41.26 6.97 -15.18
C SER A 184 -42.32 6.99 -16.27
N VAL A 185 -41.92 6.88 -17.55
CA VAL A 185 -42.87 6.78 -18.66
C VAL A 185 -43.69 5.50 -18.54
N GLY A 186 -43.06 4.37 -18.23
CA GLY A 186 -43.77 3.10 -18.00
C GLY A 186 -44.80 3.17 -16.88
N ILE A 187 -44.47 3.79 -15.74
CA ILE A 187 -45.41 3.98 -14.61
C ILE A 187 -46.57 4.90 -15.02
N VAL A 188 -46.28 6.00 -15.72
CA VAL A 188 -47.31 6.93 -16.21
C VAL A 188 -48.22 6.25 -17.22
N THR A 189 -47.68 5.47 -18.15
CA THR A 189 -48.46 4.71 -19.13
C THR A 189 -49.31 3.63 -18.47
N LEU A 190 -48.78 2.88 -17.51
CA LEU A 190 -49.57 1.93 -16.72
C LEU A 190 -50.69 2.65 -15.96
N GLY A 191 -50.40 3.79 -15.31
CA GLY A 191 -51.41 4.61 -14.64
C GLY A 191 -52.49 5.13 -15.59
N ALA A 192 -52.12 5.52 -16.81
CA ALA A 192 -53.06 5.93 -17.86
C ALA A 192 -53.95 4.78 -18.33
N ILE A 193 -53.39 3.57 -18.50
CA ILE A 193 -54.16 2.37 -18.87
C ILE A 193 -55.14 1.99 -17.76
N PHE A 194 -54.70 1.97 -16.50
CA PHE A 194 -55.58 1.65 -15.38
C PHE A 194 -56.66 2.71 -15.17
N SER A 195 -56.35 4.00 -15.27
CA SER A 195 -57.36 5.06 -15.17
C SER A 195 -58.36 5.04 -16.33
N GLY A 196 -57.91 4.78 -17.56
CA GLY A 196 -58.76 4.56 -18.71
C GLY A 196 -59.67 3.32 -18.56
N GLY A 197 -59.11 2.20 -18.10
CA GLY A 197 -59.86 0.97 -17.86
C GLY A 197 -60.89 1.10 -16.73
N ILE A 198 -60.58 1.83 -15.67
CA ILE A 198 -61.54 2.15 -14.59
C ILE A 198 -62.65 3.06 -15.13
N TYR A 199 -62.33 4.03 -15.99
CA TYR A 199 -63.30 4.93 -16.60
C TYR A 199 -64.24 4.20 -17.58
N ASP A 200 -63.73 3.28 -18.40
CA ASP A 200 -64.55 2.44 -19.28
C ASP A 200 -65.39 1.42 -18.51
N PHE A 201 -64.86 0.84 -17.43
CA PHE A 201 -65.63 -0.02 -16.52
C PHE A 201 -66.76 0.76 -15.82
N ALA A 202 -66.48 1.99 -15.37
CA ALA A 202 -67.49 2.86 -14.78
C ALA A 202 -68.57 3.28 -15.79
N LYS A 203 -68.21 3.58 -17.05
CA LYS A 203 -69.18 3.83 -18.13
C LYS A 203 -70.08 2.64 -18.39
N HIS A 204 -69.51 1.44 -18.45
CA HIS A 204 -70.26 0.22 -18.69
C HIS A 204 -71.25 -0.09 -17.55
N LEU A 205 -70.83 0.12 -16.29
CA LEU A 205 -71.71 0.00 -15.12
C LEU A 205 -72.81 1.06 -15.05
N LEU A 206 -72.53 2.28 -15.54
CA LEU A 206 -73.46 3.40 -15.51
C LEU A 206 -74.32 3.50 -16.79
N GLY A 207 -74.19 2.56 -17.74
CA GLY A 207 -74.97 2.52 -18.98
C GLY A 207 -74.72 3.69 -19.94
N PHE A 208 -73.67 4.47 -19.74
CA PHE A 208 -73.31 5.58 -20.64
C PHE A 208 -72.49 5.04 -21.82
N GLY A 209 -73.16 4.77 -22.95
CA GLY A 209 -72.51 4.42 -24.21
C GLY A 209 -73.23 3.40 -25.09
N GLU A 210 -74.38 2.86 -24.67
CA GLU A 210 -75.24 2.07 -25.56
C GLU A 210 -76.19 3.01 -26.33
N SER A 211 -75.76 3.44 -27.52
CA SER A 211 -76.63 3.92 -28.59
C SER A 211 -76.19 3.33 -29.91
#